data_AF-G0U6R0-F1
#
_entry.id   AF-G0U6R0-F1
#
_cell.length_a   1.000
_cell.length_b   1.000
_cell.length_c   1.000
_cell.angle_alpha   90.00
_cell.angle_beta   90.00
_cell.angle_gamma   90.00
#
_symmetry.space_group_name_H-M   'P 1'
#
loop_
_entity.id
_entity.type
_entity.pdbx_description
1 polymer ?
#
loop_
_entity_poly.entity_id
_entity_poly.type
_entity_poly.pdbx_seq_one_letter_code
_entity_poly.pdbx_strand_id
1 'polypeptide(L)'
;MSSMPPWFFSLYASVLLLHLACSMTIATCPANGNTHVVYLTSNMGDNIWSFDTIGRYIGEVLNKESFPMRVEKLRDMRFGPGGYLYVASARGQLSRIFAVSGNGLLNGTLNKNCTRNYLFTVVEQNSANPLLDHPYSIAFHPEDDSLYISNQNSATITRYIRVKNATEKYPKWEPIENVKYAVTNVSTAMQIHKKAGLFASPWSSEYTMLSVRGLALSPPLPRSLVEQSAPPGWFATEKSLLTYYIVVCDVAFGQLHIFYADSGRYVFSIAVPSPVQVVFPSRYFGPISEPASFFEMPYVYVTSKEDGMTYLVPFVAPATASSVHEFNPTYPRRSTYSVTRPIPMHAASAVYENPSHDMLLVADRVGRFVQTLLTPFETNHEADKGPFPFRGYFVKNLPDMPEFILITQVEQQSAIPFCYELAAQGTFRYVPLCAAAYIWGVLVVMFLVIVVVVLVVRKLRRFVTLAWSGRMTTVQPFEMRNAENAPLISKQGARGYGTQS
;
A
#
# COMPACT_ATOMS: atom_id res chain seq x y z
N MET A 1 -0.98 13.86 -66.92
CA MET A 1 -0.62 13.76 -65.49
C MET A 1 -1.92 13.57 -64.72
N SER A 2 -2.20 12.34 -64.30
CA SER A 2 -3.43 11.97 -63.60
C SER A 2 -3.35 12.40 -62.14
N SER A 3 -4.28 13.25 -61.71
CA SER A 3 -4.41 13.70 -60.32
C SER A 3 -4.84 12.54 -59.43
N MET A 4 -4.01 12.20 -58.44
CA MET A 4 -4.35 11.19 -57.45
C MET A 4 -5.57 11.63 -56.61
N PRO A 5 -6.47 10.71 -56.25
CA PRO A 5 -7.64 11.02 -55.43
C PRO A 5 -7.25 11.45 -54.00
N PRO A 6 -7.95 12.41 -53.40
CA PRO A 6 -7.63 12.96 -52.07
C PRO A 6 -7.69 11.93 -50.91
N TRP A 7 -8.36 10.79 -51.09
CA TRP A 7 -8.43 9.74 -50.07
C TRP A 7 -7.13 8.92 -49.93
N PHE A 8 -6.26 8.92 -50.93
CA PHE A 8 -4.97 8.22 -50.86
C PHE A 8 -4.00 8.86 -49.85
N PHE A 9 -3.99 10.19 -49.76
CA PHE A 9 -3.18 10.91 -48.77
C PHE A 9 -3.65 10.66 -47.34
N SER A 10 -4.96 10.53 -47.13
CA SER A 10 -5.52 10.21 -45.80
C SER A 10 -5.10 8.82 -45.34
N LEU A 11 -5.17 7.82 -46.22
CA LEU A 11 -4.79 6.45 -45.88
C LEU A 11 -3.29 6.33 -45.57
N TYR A 12 -2.45 6.99 -46.38
CA TYR A 12 -1.00 6.97 -46.20
C TYR A 12 -0.59 7.68 -44.89
N ALA A 13 -1.23 8.81 -44.56
CA ALA A 13 -1.02 9.49 -43.29
C ALA A 13 -1.45 8.63 -42.09
N SER A 14 -2.57 7.92 -42.17
CA SER A 14 -3.03 7.01 -41.11
C SER A 14 -2.08 5.82 -40.89
N VAL A 15 -1.57 5.23 -41.96
CA VAL A 15 -0.62 4.10 -41.88
C VAL A 15 0.74 4.55 -41.36
N LEU A 16 1.21 5.74 -41.76
CA LEU A 16 2.46 6.31 -41.24
C LEU A 16 2.35 6.65 -39.74
N LEU A 17 1.21 7.19 -39.30
CA LEU A 17 0.90 7.42 -37.89
C LEU A 17 0.84 6.11 -37.09
N LEU A 18 0.26 5.06 -37.66
CA LEU A 18 0.22 3.73 -37.05
C LEU A 18 1.62 3.11 -36.93
N HIS A 19 2.48 3.28 -37.95
CA HIS A 19 3.86 2.80 -37.91
C HIS A 19 4.74 3.59 -36.93
N LEU A 20 4.61 4.92 -36.87
CA LEU A 20 5.27 5.77 -35.89
C LEU A 20 4.80 5.47 -34.46
N ALA A 21 3.51 5.15 -34.26
CA ALA A 21 2.98 4.71 -32.98
C ALA A 21 3.50 3.32 -32.57
N CYS A 22 3.67 2.39 -33.52
CA CYS A 22 4.17 1.04 -33.26
C CYS A 22 5.70 0.93 -33.09
N SER A 23 6.49 1.91 -33.54
CA SER A 23 7.97 1.86 -33.46
C SER A 23 8.57 2.61 -32.26
N MET A 24 7.73 3.25 -31.43
CA MET A 24 8.12 3.89 -30.16
C MET A 24 8.07 2.95 -28.94
N THR A 25 7.76 1.67 -29.10
CA THR A 25 7.83 0.69 -28.01
C THR A 25 9.23 0.09 -27.89
N ILE A 26 10.22 0.93 -27.60
CA ILE A 26 11.51 0.49 -27.05
C ILE A 26 11.39 0.67 -25.54
N ALA A 27 11.64 -0.40 -24.79
CA ALA A 27 11.59 -0.41 -23.33
C ALA A 27 12.70 0.47 -22.74
N THR A 28 12.45 1.76 -22.67
CA THR A 28 13.01 2.65 -21.66
C THR A 28 12.40 2.25 -20.31
N CYS A 29 13.18 2.32 -19.22
CA CYS A 29 12.62 2.37 -17.85
C CYS A 29 11.31 3.17 -17.88
N PRO A 30 10.20 2.67 -17.30
CA PRO A 30 8.87 3.12 -17.67
C PRO A 30 8.75 4.63 -17.48
N ALA A 31 8.87 5.37 -18.59
CA ALA A 31 8.32 6.70 -18.76
C ALA A 31 6.80 6.63 -18.97
N ASN A 32 6.20 5.45 -18.75
CA ASN A 32 4.79 5.13 -19.00
C ASN A 32 3.90 5.49 -17.80
N GLY A 33 4.31 6.38 -16.89
CA GLY A 33 3.45 6.82 -15.79
C GLY A 33 3.00 5.71 -14.81
N ASN A 34 3.59 4.51 -14.86
CA ASN A 34 3.37 3.49 -13.83
C ASN A 34 4.21 3.87 -12.62
N THR A 35 3.70 4.81 -11.84
CA THR A 35 4.23 5.29 -10.57
C THR A 35 4.17 4.25 -9.45
N HIS A 36 3.69 3.04 -9.72
CA HIS A 36 3.49 1.99 -8.72
C HIS A 36 4.19 0.71 -9.17
N VAL A 37 5.08 0.18 -8.33
CA VAL A 37 5.78 -1.08 -8.55
C VAL A 37 5.58 -1.96 -7.33
N VAL A 38 5.30 -3.24 -7.58
CA VAL A 38 5.22 -4.26 -6.54
C VAL A 38 6.55 -4.99 -6.48
N TYR A 39 7.21 -4.91 -5.33
CA TYR A 39 8.40 -5.68 -5.03
C TYR A 39 8.02 -6.98 -4.33
N LEU A 40 8.69 -8.06 -4.72
CA LEU A 40 8.54 -9.38 -4.15
C LEU A 40 9.91 -9.96 -3.82
N THR A 41 10.11 -10.40 -2.59
CA THR A 41 11.30 -11.19 -2.21
C THR A 41 10.98 -12.68 -2.19
N SER A 42 12.02 -13.49 -2.36
CA SER A 42 11.92 -14.95 -2.29
C SER A 42 12.79 -15.50 -1.16
N ASN A 43 12.38 -16.66 -0.63
CA ASN A 43 13.05 -17.26 0.52
C ASN A 43 14.42 -17.91 0.23
N MET A 44 14.78 -18.17 -1.03
CA MET A 44 16.03 -18.88 -1.40
C MET A 44 17.01 -18.04 -2.23
N GLY A 45 16.61 -16.84 -2.68
CA GLY A 45 17.39 -16.03 -3.61
C GLY A 45 18.13 -14.82 -3.01
N ASP A 46 18.92 -14.17 -3.85
CA ASP A 46 19.48 -12.83 -3.66
C ASP A 46 18.66 -11.77 -4.41
N ASN A 47 17.41 -12.10 -4.76
CA ASN A 47 16.61 -11.34 -5.69
C ASN A 47 15.42 -10.66 -5.00
N ILE A 48 15.23 -9.41 -5.37
CA ILE A 48 13.98 -8.69 -5.21
C ILE A 48 13.45 -8.48 -6.61
N TRP A 49 12.30 -9.05 -6.92
CA TRP A 49 11.64 -8.89 -8.22
C TRP A 49 10.71 -7.71 -8.20
N SER A 50 10.66 -6.98 -9.31
CA SER A 50 9.72 -5.90 -9.54
C SER A 50 8.66 -6.29 -10.56
N PHE A 51 7.43 -5.90 -10.27
CA PHE A 51 6.26 -6.08 -11.12
C PHE A 51 5.52 -4.75 -11.26
N ASP A 52 4.86 -4.53 -12.39
CA ASP A 52 3.91 -3.42 -12.50
C ASP A 52 2.61 -3.73 -11.72
N THR A 53 1.66 -2.78 -11.70
CA THR A 53 0.39 -2.92 -10.96
C THR A 53 -0.53 -4.00 -11.49
N ILE A 54 -0.29 -4.51 -12.69
CA ILE A 54 -1.06 -5.61 -13.29
C ILE A 54 -0.34 -6.96 -13.20
N GLY A 55 0.84 -7.00 -12.56
CA GLY A 55 1.57 -8.24 -12.30
C GLY A 55 2.56 -8.66 -13.39
N ARG A 56 2.86 -7.78 -14.34
CA ARG A 56 3.90 -8.03 -15.35
C ARG A 56 5.27 -7.84 -14.74
N TYR A 57 6.14 -8.83 -14.90
CA TYR A 57 7.53 -8.75 -14.46
C TYR A 57 8.29 -7.63 -15.18
N ILE A 58 8.96 -6.79 -14.41
CA ILE A 58 9.79 -5.67 -14.88
C ILE A 58 11.28 -6.05 -14.84
N GLY A 59 11.75 -6.64 -13.74
CA GLY A 59 13.16 -6.97 -13.57
C GLY A 59 13.58 -7.16 -12.11
N GLU A 60 14.87 -7.42 -11.89
CA GLU A 60 15.46 -7.43 -10.55
C GLU A 60 15.73 -6.01 -10.05
N VAL A 61 15.50 -5.78 -8.76
CA VAL A 61 15.60 -4.46 -8.14
C VAL A 61 17.02 -4.13 -7.70
N LEU A 62 17.87 -5.11 -7.39
CA LEU A 62 19.21 -4.86 -6.84
C LEU A 62 20.27 -4.76 -7.94
N ASN A 63 21.08 -3.70 -7.91
CA ASN A 63 22.28 -3.62 -8.74
C ASN A 63 23.41 -4.42 -8.08
N LYS A 64 23.55 -5.70 -8.42
CA LYS A 64 24.54 -6.61 -7.80
C LYS A 64 25.98 -6.10 -7.91
N GLU A 65 26.33 -5.37 -8.97
CA GLU A 65 27.68 -4.80 -9.17
C GLU A 65 28.03 -3.71 -8.16
N SER A 66 27.02 -3.06 -7.55
CA SER A 66 27.25 -1.99 -6.57
C SER A 66 27.59 -2.50 -5.17
N PHE A 67 27.39 -3.79 -4.91
CA PHE A 67 27.57 -4.35 -3.58
C PHE A 67 29.05 -4.71 -3.34
N PRO A 68 29.67 -4.22 -2.25
CA PRO A 68 31.02 -4.64 -1.88
C PRO A 68 31.08 -6.06 -1.30
N MET A 69 29.93 -6.72 -1.18
CA MET A 69 29.79 -8.04 -0.57
C MET A 69 28.60 -8.81 -1.15
N ARG A 70 28.64 -10.14 -1.02
CA ARG A 70 27.52 -10.98 -1.42
C ARG A 70 26.35 -10.85 -0.44
N VAL A 71 25.14 -10.69 -0.96
CA VAL A 71 23.87 -10.72 -0.22
C VAL A 71 23.03 -11.88 -0.74
N GLU A 72 22.34 -12.59 0.15
CA GLU A 72 21.48 -13.75 -0.17
C GLU A 72 20.44 -13.92 0.93
N LYS A 73 19.39 -14.73 0.66
CA LYS A 73 18.30 -14.99 1.60
C LYS A 73 17.68 -13.67 2.05
N LEU A 74 17.31 -12.85 1.06
CA LEU A 74 16.65 -11.59 1.30
C LEU A 74 15.26 -11.86 1.88
N ARG A 75 14.92 -11.16 2.96
CA ARG A 75 13.67 -11.32 3.68
C ARG A 75 12.81 -10.09 3.48
N ASP A 76 12.40 -9.47 4.59
CA ASP A 76 11.61 -8.26 4.58
C ASP A 76 12.37 -7.08 3.96
N MET A 77 11.59 -6.17 3.41
CA MET A 77 12.06 -4.94 2.80
C MET A 77 11.08 -3.83 3.12
N ARG A 78 11.61 -2.66 3.49
CA ARG A 78 10.78 -1.53 3.90
C ARG A 78 11.45 -0.21 3.56
N PHE A 79 10.66 0.77 3.15
CA PHE A 79 11.13 2.14 3.10
C PHE A 79 11.25 2.69 4.51
N GLY A 80 12.38 3.30 4.80
CA GLY A 80 12.69 3.84 6.11
C GLY A 80 13.17 5.28 6.05
N PRO A 81 13.82 5.73 7.13
CA PRO A 81 14.33 7.10 7.26
C PRO A 81 15.23 7.49 6.07
N GLY A 82 15.09 8.73 5.60
CA GLY A 82 15.82 9.22 4.41
C GLY A 82 15.33 8.65 3.08
N GLY A 83 14.21 7.91 3.06
CA GLY A 83 13.58 7.40 1.84
C GLY A 83 14.32 6.22 1.21
N TYR A 84 15.30 5.63 1.89
CA TYR A 84 16.02 4.45 1.40
C TYR A 84 15.18 3.18 1.50
N LEU A 85 15.46 2.21 0.64
CA LEU A 85 14.90 0.86 0.78
C LEU A 85 15.85 0.04 1.63
N TYR A 86 15.35 -0.38 2.78
CA TYR A 86 16.07 -1.24 3.73
C TYR A 86 15.70 -2.69 3.47
N VAL A 87 16.67 -3.58 3.48
CA VAL A 87 16.49 -5.00 3.16
C VAL A 87 17.18 -5.84 4.23
N ALA A 88 16.46 -6.83 4.75
CA ALA A 88 17.01 -7.85 5.63
C ALA A 88 17.63 -8.99 4.81
N SER A 89 18.87 -9.36 5.12
CA SER A 89 19.59 -10.50 4.55
C SER A 89 19.90 -11.49 5.64
N ALA A 90 19.42 -12.73 5.50
CA ALA A 90 19.39 -13.73 6.55
C ALA A 90 20.38 -14.88 6.28
N ARG A 91 21.64 -14.55 6.03
CA ARG A 91 22.68 -15.49 5.56
C ARG A 91 23.61 -15.94 6.69
N GLY A 92 23.08 -16.62 7.71
CA GLY A 92 23.89 -17.10 8.84
C GLY A 92 24.78 -15.98 9.40
N GLN A 93 26.07 -16.22 9.63
CA GLN A 93 27.03 -15.21 10.11
C GLN A 93 27.21 -13.97 9.21
N LEU A 94 26.72 -14.00 7.97
CA LEU A 94 26.71 -12.84 7.06
C LEU A 94 25.37 -12.08 7.10
N SER A 95 24.55 -12.34 8.11
CA SER A 95 23.27 -11.65 8.30
C SER A 95 23.47 -10.16 8.52
N ARG A 96 22.62 -9.36 7.89
CA ARG A 96 22.71 -7.89 7.95
C ARG A 96 21.41 -7.25 7.51
N ILE A 97 21.21 -6.02 7.95
CA ILE A 97 20.28 -5.08 7.33
C ILE A 97 21.12 -4.09 6.54
N PHE A 98 20.80 -3.89 5.26
CA PHE A 98 21.47 -2.91 4.42
C PHE A 98 20.46 -1.97 3.77
N ALA A 99 20.93 -0.78 3.43
CA ALA A 99 20.16 0.21 2.70
C ALA A 99 20.64 0.27 1.24
N VAL A 100 19.67 0.30 0.33
CA VAL A 100 19.90 0.62 -1.09
C VAL A 100 19.20 1.92 -1.44
N SER A 101 19.59 2.51 -2.56
CA SER A 101 19.00 3.74 -3.08
C SER A 101 17.47 3.67 -3.09
N GLY A 102 16.84 4.72 -2.55
CA GLY A 102 15.39 4.86 -2.38
C GLY A 102 14.60 5.06 -3.67
N ASN A 103 15.18 5.77 -4.62
CA ASN A 103 14.65 5.91 -5.96
C ASN A 103 15.86 5.83 -6.90
N GLY A 104 15.73 5.07 -7.99
CA GLY A 104 16.77 5.03 -9.02
C GLY A 104 17.01 6.41 -9.63
N LEU A 105 16.01 7.28 -9.59
CA LEU A 105 16.13 8.68 -9.97
C LEU A 105 17.03 9.51 -9.03
N LEU A 106 16.74 9.50 -7.72
CA LEU A 106 17.41 10.39 -6.75
C LEU A 106 18.92 10.11 -6.65
N ASN A 107 19.35 8.94 -7.11
CA ASN A 107 20.75 8.52 -7.14
C ASN A 107 21.33 8.37 -8.56
N GLY A 108 20.63 8.81 -9.60
CA GLY A 108 21.12 8.79 -10.99
C GLY A 108 21.28 7.38 -11.60
N THR A 109 20.61 6.36 -11.05
CA THR A 109 20.58 4.98 -11.56
C THR A 109 19.38 4.65 -12.44
N LEU A 110 18.53 5.65 -12.75
CA LEU A 110 17.37 5.50 -13.65
C LEU A 110 17.75 4.81 -14.99
N ASN A 111 18.97 5.06 -15.49
CA ASN A 111 19.48 4.50 -16.74
C ASN A 111 20.11 3.09 -16.62
N LYS A 112 20.12 2.48 -15.43
CA LYS A 112 20.63 1.11 -15.18
C LYS A 112 19.50 0.14 -14.87
N ASN A 113 18.53 0.00 -15.79
CA ASN A 113 17.37 -0.88 -15.65
C ASN A 113 16.56 -0.67 -14.35
N CYS A 114 16.50 0.56 -13.83
CA CYS A 114 15.75 0.89 -12.62
C CYS A 114 16.20 0.10 -11.37
N THR A 115 17.45 -0.39 -11.38
CA THR A 115 18.08 -1.07 -10.25
C THR A 115 18.52 -0.09 -9.16
N ARG A 116 18.66 -0.60 -7.94
CA ARG A 116 19.02 0.13 -6.74
C ARG A 116 20.44 -0.20 -6.31
N ASN A 117 21.25 0.83 -6.11
CA ASN A 117 22.62 0.68 -5.65
C ASN A 117 22.66 0.47 -4.14
N TYR A 118 23.55 -0.42 -3.70
CA TYR A 118 23.99 -0.47 -2.31
C TYR A 118 24.49 0.89 -1.85
N LEU A 119 24.09 1.31 -0.64
CA LEU A 119 24.56 2.54 -0.02
C LEU A 119 25.43 2.27 1.20
N PHE A 120 24.87 1.56 2.18
CA PHE A 120 25.55 1.25 3.43
C PHE A 120 24.89 0.07 4.17
N THR A 121 25.65 -0.58 5.05
CA THR A 121 25.14 -1.56 6.01
C THR A 121 24.64 -0.81 7.24
N VAL A 122 23.40 -1.10 7.66
CA VAL A 122 22.77 -0.51 8.84
C VAL A 122 23.26 -1.18 10.10
N VAL A 123 23.12 -2.51 10.12
CA VAL A 123 23.60 -3.40 11.19
C VAL A 123 23.99 -4.73 10.57
N GLU A 124 24.99 -5.39 11.15
CA GLU A 124 25.45 -6.71 10.74
C GLU A 124 25.60 -7.62 11.97
N GLN A 125 25.57 -8.92 11.72
CA GLN A 125 25.82 -9.90 12.76
C GLN A 125 27.32 -9.99 13.02
N ASN A 126 27.71 -9.77 14.27
CA ASN A 126 29.09 -9.89 14.73
C ASN A 126 29.09 -10.16 16.24
N SER A 127 30.26 -10.21 16.87
CA SER A 127 30.38 -10.46 18.32
C SER A 127 29.67 -9.40 19.18
N ALA A 128 29.60 -8.15 18.71
CA ALA A 128 28.87 -7.07 19.40
C ALA A 128 27.35 -7.11 19.15
N ASN A 129 26.91 -7.78 18.09
CA ASN A 129 25.51 -7.94 17.71
C ASN A 129 25.16 -9.41 17.41
N PRO A 130 25.31 -10.32 18.41
CA PRO A 130 25.19 -11.75 18.18
C PRO A 130 23.75 -12.19 17.89
N LEU A 131 22.77 -11.38 18.31
CA LEU A 131 21.35 -11.68 18.24
C LEU A 131 20.72 -11.45 16.86
N LEU A 132 21.43 -10.77 15.95
CA LEU A 132 21.03 -10.60 14.54
C LEU A 132 21.21 -11.91 13.74
N ASP A 133 20.72 -13.01 14.30
CA ASP A 133 20.80 -14.35 13.74
C ASP A 133 19.55 -14.65 12.95
N HIS A 134 19.71 -14.68 11.62
CA HIS A 134 18.65 -14.95 10.66
C HIS A 134 17.48 -13.92 10.78
N PRO A 135 17.76 -12.61 10.56
CA PRO A 135 16.77 -11.55 10.63
C PRO A 135 15.64 -11.82 9.63
N TYR A 136 14.39 -11.68 10.08
CA TYR A 136 13.19 -12.02 9.32
C TYR A 136 12.42 -10.79 8.86
N SER A 137 12.01 -9.93 9.80
CA SER A 137 11.20 -8.74 9.52
C SER A 137 11.78 -7.50 10.21
N ILE A 138 11.55 -6.33 9.60
CA ILE A 138 12.05 -5.04 10.08
C ILE A 138 10.91 -4.02 10.20
N ALA A 139 10.96 -3.15 11.20
CA ALA A 139 10.10 -1.98 11.30
C ALA A 139 10.86 -0.76 11.81
N PHE A 140 10.46 0.42 11.32
CA PHE A 140 10.96 1.69 11.81
C PHE A 140 9.88 2.37 12.66
N HIS A 141 10.27 2.90 13.80
CA HIS A 141 9.41 3.80 14.56
C HIS A 141 9.25 5.12 13.79
N PRO A 142 8.02 5.60 13.56
CA PRO A 142 7.80 6.80 12.73
C PRO A 142 8.25 8.09 13.41
N GLU A 143 8.38 8.11 14.74
CA GLU A 143 8.73 9.33 15.48
C GLU A 143 10.24 9.48 15.76
N ASP A 144 10.96 8.38 15.96
CA ASP A 144 12.35 8.40 16.44
C ASP A 144 13.31 7.59 15.57
N ASP A 145 12.82 7.03 14.47
CA ASP A 145 13.57 6.22 13.51
C ASP A 145 14.22 4.96 14.12
N SER A 146 13.80 4.51 15.31
CA SER A 146 14.27 3.27 15.91
C SER A 146 13.96 2.09 14.98
N LEU A 147 14.96 1.23 14.77
CA LEU A 147 14.83 0.02 13.97
C LEU A 147 14.54 -1.17 14.90
N TYR A 148 13.44 -1.87 14.65
CA TYR A 148 13.10 -3.15 15.26
C TYR A 148 13.35 -4.27 14.25
N ILE A 149 13.91 -5.38 14.73
CA ILE A 149 14.22 -6.54 13.91
C ILE A 149 13.76 -7.80 14.64
N SER A 150 12.98 -8.63 13.97
CA SER A 150 12.72 -10.00 14.45
C SER A 150 13.80 -10.96 13.94
N ASN A 151 14.33 -11.78 14.83
CA ASN A 151 15.43 -12.71 14.54
C ASN A 151 14.95 -14.14 14.72
N GLN A 152 14.90 -14.90 13.62
CA GLN A 152 14.21 -16.19 13.59
C GLN A 152 14.93 -17.25 14.43
N ASN A 153 16.26 -17.33 14.33
CA ASN A 153 17.02 -18.40 14.98
C ASN A 153 17.23 -18.15 16.47
N SER A 154 17.45 -16.89 16.86
CA SER A 154 17.60 -16.52 18.27
C SER A 154 16.25 -16.38 19.00
N ALA A 155 15.13 -16.42 18.26
CA ALA A 155 13.78 -16.18 18.77
C ALA A 155 13.65 -14.85 19.54
N THR A 156 14.37 -13.81 19.09
CA THR A 156 14.39 -12.49 19.73
C THR A 156 13.83 -11.39 18.85
N ILE A 157 13.47 -10.28 19.48
CA ILE A 157 13.34 -8.98 18.83
C ILE A 157 14.48 -8.10 19.32
N THR A 158 15.20 -7.46 18.40
CA THR A 158 16.21 -6.46 18.73
C THR A 158 15.75 -5.06 18.31
N ARG A 159 16.12 -4.04 19.09
CA ARG A 159 15.89 -2.62 18.83
C ARG A 159 17.22 -1.88 18.74
N TYR A 160 17.31 -1.00 17.75
CA TYR A 160 18.43 -0.11 17.53
C TYR A 160 17.93 1.32 17.42
N ILE A 161 18.66 2.27 18.00
CA ILE A 161 18.33 3.70 17.90
C ILE A 161 19.21 4.36 16.85
N ARG A 162 18.64 5.33 16.15
CA ARG A 162 19.38 6.15 15.19
C ARG A 162 20.30 7.12 15.94
N VAL A 163 21.58 7.16 15.55
CA VAL A 163 22.57 8.08 16.12
C VAL A 163 22.35 9.48 15.55
N LYS A 164 21.95 10.44 16.39
CA LYS A 164 21.54 11.80 15.99
C LYS A 164 22.71 12.71 15.54
N ASN A 165 23.94 12.41 15.95
CA ASN A 165 25.14 13.24 15.70
C ASN A 165 26.08 12.67 14.62
N ALA A 166 25.55 11.87 13.67
CA ALA A 166 26.38 11.37 12.59
C ALA A 166 26.75 12.53 11.65
N THR A 167 28.00 13.02 11.73
CA THR A 167 28.63 13.84 10.69
C THR A 167 28.90 13.05 9.40
N GLU A 168 28.51 11.78 9.38
CA GLU A 168 28.70 10.84 8.30
C GLU A 168 27.64 11.05 7.20
N LYS A 169 28.01 10.69 5.98
CA LYS A 169 27.14 10.76 4.80
C LYS A 169 25.83 9.95 4.95
N TYR A 170 25.85 8.90 5.77
CA TYR A 170 24.73 7.98 5.95
C TYR A 170 24.35 7.85 7.43
N PRO A 171 23.06 7.61 7.73
CA PRO A 171 22.61 7.40 9.10
C PRO A 171 23.14 6.09 9.68
N LYS A 172 23.41 6.10 10.98
CA LYS A 172 23.91 4.95 11.75
C LYS A 172 22.91 4.54 12.82
N TRP A 173 22.82 3.24 13.09
CA TRP A 173 22.01 2.67 14.16
C TRP A 173 22.91 1.95 15.16
N GLU A 174 22.58 2.06 16.44
CA GLU A 174 23.26 1.35 17.52
C GLU A 174 22.27 0.59 18.39
N PRO A 175 22.64 -0.62 18.86
CA PRO A 175 21.77 -1.38 19.75
C PRO A 175 21.49 -0.58 21.02
N ILE A 176 20.27 -0.65 21.53
CA ILE A 176 19.96 -0.05 22.84
C ILE A 176 20.43 -0.95 23.99
N GLU A 177 20.36 -0.44 25.21
CA GLU A 177 20.42 -1.31 26.39
C GLU A 177 19.27 -2.32 26.36
N ASN A 178 19.55 -3.53 26.82
CA ASN A 178 18.54 -4.58 26.87
C ASN A 178 17.37 -4.15 27.75
N VAL A 179 16.16 -4.27 27.23
CA VAL A 179 14.94 -3.97 27.96
C VAL A 179 14.81 -4.93 29.14
N LYS A 180 14.49 -4.39 30.33
CA LYS A 180 14.35 -5.16 31.58
C LYS A 180 13.42 -6.37 31.44
N TYR A 181 12.30 -6.19 30.74
CA TYR A 181 11.27 -7.22 30.51
C TYR A 181 11.74 -8.39 29.63
N ALA A 182 12.80 -8.18 28.84
CA ALA A 182 13.35 -9.20 27.95
C ALA A 182 14.45 -10.04 28.61
N VAL A 183 14.88 -9.72 29.84
CA VAL A 183 15.99 -10.41 30.53
C VAL A 183 15.63 -10.86 31.96
N THR A 184 14.34 -11.11 32.22
CA THR A 184 13.89 -11.42 33.58
C THR A 184 14.32 -12.80 34.08
N ASN A 185 14.53 -13.79 33.20
CA ASN A 185 15.12 -15.08 33.56
C ASN A 185 16.66 -15.03 33.48
N VAL A 186 17.28 -14.70 34.62
CA VAL A 186 18.66 -14.21 34.71
C VAL A 186 19.72 -15.27 34.39
N SER A 187 19.45 -16.57 34.63
CA SER A 187 20.48 -17.62 34.51
C SER A 187 20.99 -17.83 33.09
N THR A 188 20.13 -17.62 32.09
CA THR A 188 20.48 -17.72 30.65
C THR A 188 20.84 -16.35 30.05
N ALA A 189 20.27 -15.26 30.56
CA ALA A 189 20.55 -13.89 30.10
C ALA A 189 21.94 -13.36 30.52
N MET A 190 22.59 -13.95 31.53
CA MET A 190 23.90 -13.50 32.06
C MET A 190 25.04 -13.47 31.03
N GLN A 191 24.92 -14.18 29.90
CA GLN A 191 25.94 -14.22 28.85
C GLN A 191 25.74 -13.15 27.76
N ILE A 192 24.65 -12.38 27.81
CA ILE A 192 24.30 -11.40 26.78
C ILE A 192 24.90 -10.04 27.12
N HIS A 193 25.56 -9.41 26.15
CA HIS A 193 26.06 -8.05 26.30
C HIS A 193 24.93 -7.09 26.73
N LYS A 194 25.22 -6.19 27.69
CA LYS A 194 24.23 -5.24 28.24
C LYS A 194 23.56 -4.35 27.19
N LYS A 195 24.28 -4.05 26.10
CA LYS A 195 23.85 -3.22 24.97
C LYS A 195 23.74 -4.07 23.70
N ALA A 196 23.01 -5.18 23.77
CA ALA A 196 22.73 -6.06 22.63
C ALA A 196 21.42 -5.68 21.91
N GLY A 197 20.72 -4.64 22.37
CA GLY A 197 19.46 -4.20 21.78
C GLY A 197 18.29 -5.12 22.08
N LEU A 198 18.38 -6.02 23.05
CA LEU A 198 17.34 -7.02 23.27
C LEU A 198 16.03 -6.36 23.73
N PHE A 199 14.99 -6.47 22.91
CA PHE A 199 13.67 -5.85 23.13
C PHE A 199 12.63 -6.88 23.60
N ALA A 200 12.62 -8.07 23.01
CA ALA A 200 11.85 -9.22 23.48
C ALA A 200 12.64 -10.51 23.26
N SER A 201 12.39 -11.53 24.08
CA SER A 201 13.24 -12.72 24.11
C SER A 201 12.53 -13.98 24.64
N PRO A 202 13.07 -15.18 24.36
CA PRO A 202 12.56 -16.43 24.94
C PRO A 202 12.90 -16.55 26.44
N TRP A 203 13.68 -15.62 27.00
CA TRP A 203 14.11 -15.61 28.40
C TRP A 203 13.24 -14.70 29.28
N SER A 204 12.13 -14.18 28.77
CA SER A 204 11.17 -13.49 29.63
C SER A 204 10.40 -14.48 30.49
N SER A 205 9.97 -14.00 31.65
CA SER A 205 9.04 -14.70 32.54
C SER A 205 7.59 -14.25 32.31
N GLU A 206 7.37 -13.22 31.51
CA GLU A 206 6.03 -12.65 31.25
C GLU A 206 5.35 -13.31 30.04
N TYR A 207 6.12 -13.93 29.15
CA TYR A 207 5.66 -14.56 27.91
C TYR A 207 6.66 -15.63 27.48
N THR A 208 6.22 -16.49 26.56
CA THR A 208 7.09 -17.52 25.95
C THR A 208 7.17 -17.29 24.46
N MET A 209 8.39 -17.29 23.91
CA MET A 209 8.64 -17.16 22.48
C MET A 209 9.52 -18.29 21.98
N LEU A 210 9.16 -18.92 20.85
CA LEU A 210 9.93 -20.06 20.29
C LEU A 210 10.24 -19.93 18.80
N SER A 211 9.38 -19.30 18.00
CA SER A 211 9.66 -19.12 16.57
C SER A 211 9.16 -17.78 16.05
N VAL A 212 10.03 -16.78 16.19
CA VAL A 212 9.73 -15.38 15.86
C VAL A 212 9.83 -15.14 14.35
N ARG A 213 8.80 -14.54 13.76
CA ARG A 213 8.77 -14.18 12.33
C ARG A 213 8.29 -12.75 12.09
N GLY A 214 7.13 -12.57 11.46
CA GLY A 214 6.61 -11.29 11.05
C GLY A 214 6.58 -10.28 12.20
N LEU A 215 6.88 -9.03 11.86
CA LEU A 215 6.91 -7.93 12.81
C LEU A 215 6.21 -6.73 12.19
N ALA A 216 5.28 -6.13 12.94
CA ALA A 216 4.62 -4.89 12.58
C ALA A 216 4.66 -3.90 13.74
N LEU A 217 4.68 -2.63 13.39
CA LEU A 217 4.45 -1.53 14.30
C LEU A 217 3.05 -1.00 14.02
N SER A 218 2.24 -0.86 15.06
CA SER A 218 0.90 -0.28 14.94
C SER A 218 0.97 1.21 14.55
N PRO A 219 -0.10 1.80 14.02
CA PRO A 219 -0.31 3.24 14.15
C PRO A 219 -0.46 3.63 15.62
N PRO A 220 -0.40 4.93 15.97
CA PRO A 220 -0.67 5.36 17.33
C PRO A 220 -2.16 5.15 17.65
N LEU A 221 -2.44 4.31 18.65
CA LEU A 221 -3.80 3.88 19.02
C LEU A 221 -4.12 4.24 20.48
N PRO A 222 -5.39 4.56 20.81
CA PRO A 222 -5.82 4.74 22.19
C PRO A 222 -5.71 3.44 22.98
N ARG A 223 -5.10 3.50 24.17
CA ARG A 223 -4.96 2.33 25.05
C ARG A 223 -6.31 1.74 25.48
N SER A 224 -7.31 2.57 25.74
CA SER A 224 -8.66 2.13 26.08
C SER A 224 -9.29 1.29 24.97
N LEU A 225 -9.04 1.63 23.71
CA LEU A 225 -9.54 0.89 22.55
C LEU A 225 -8.87 -0.49 22.47
N VAL A 226 -7.55 -0.54 22.56
CA VAL A 226 -6.76 -1.77 22.38
C VAL A 226 -6.80 -2.68 23.62
N GLU A 227 -6.51 -2.14 24.80
CA GLU A 227 -6.29 -2.92 26.03
C GLU A 227 -7.57 -3.17 26.83
N GLN A 228 -8.52 -2.24 26.76
CA GLN A 228 -9.77 -2.32 27.53
C GLN A 228 -10.96 -2.72 26.66
N SER A 229 -10.73 -2.97 25.36
CA SER A 229 -11.79 -3.27 24.38
C SER A 229 -12.92 -2.22 24.38
N ALA A 230 -12.59 -0.93 24.57
CA ALA A 230 -13.57 0.14 24.46
C ALA A 230 -14.21 0.11 23.06
N PRO A 231 -15.49 0.51 22.92
CA PRO A 231 -16.14 0.55 21.61
C PRO A 231 -15.48 1.60 20.69
N PRO A 232 -15.62 1.45 19.36
CA PRO A 232 -15.31 2.49 18.39
C PRO A 232 -15.93 3.84 18.79
N GLY A 233 -15.19 4.93 18.60
CA GLY A 233 -15.65 6.24 19.07
C GLY A 233 -14.63 7.35 18.93
N TRP A 234 -14.96 8.50 19.51
CA TRP A 234 -14.07 9.66 19.57
C TRP A 234 -13.16 9.57 20.78
N PHE A 235 -11.85 9.65 20.55
CA PHE A 235 -10.83 9.62 21.61
C PHE A 235 -9.99 10.89 21.53
N ALA A 236 -9.50 11.34 22.69
CA ALA A 236 -8.54 12.43 22.76
C ALA A 236 -7.21 12.01 22.12
N THR A 237 -6.56 12.93 21.41
CA THR A 237 -5.38 12.64 20.57
C THR A 237 -4.11 13.28 21.11
N GLU A 238 -4.11 13.70 22.38
CA GLU A 238 -2.88 14.14 23.05
C GLU A 238 -1.82 13.04 22.96
N LYS A 239 -0.58 13.42 22.66
CA LYS A 239 0.50 12.46 22.37
C LYS A 239 0.73 11.43 23.48
N SER A 240 0.47 11.78 24.74
CA SER A 240 0.59 10.88 25.89
C SER A 240 -0.55 9.85 26.03
N LEU A 241 -1.65 10.03 25.30
CA LEU A 241 -2.83 9.16 25.36
C LEU A 241 -2.86 8.10 24.25
N LEU A 242 -2.09 8.32 23.18
CA LEU A 242 -1.91 7.37 22.10
C LEU A 242 -0.64 6.54 22.33
N THR A 243 -0.63 5.31 21.82
CA THR A 243 0.46 4.38 22.05
C THR A 243 0.77 3.58 20.79
N TYR A 244 2.06 3.40 20.54
CA TYR A 244 2.58 2.49 19.52
C TYR A 244 2.81 1.10 20.11
N TYR A 245 2.40 0.08 19.37
CA TYR A 245 2.56 -1.32 19.75
C TYR A 245 3.43 -2.05 18.73
N ILE A 246 4.34 -2.88 19.22
CA ILE A 246 5.06 -3.87 18.42
C ILE A 246 4.26 -5.17 18.46
N VAL A 247 3.94 -5.70 17.28
CA VAL A 247 3.21 -6.95 17.10
C VAL A 247 4.13 -7.95 16.43
N VAL A 248 4.25 -9.14 17.01
CA VAL A 248 5.18 -10.16 16.54
C VAL A 248 4.51 -11.51 16.44
N CYS A 249 4.76 -12.19 15.31
CA CYS A 249 4.29 -13.54 15.06
C CYS A 249 5.20 -14.56 15.75
N ASP A 250 4.62 -15.41 16.60
CA ASP A 250 5.21 -16.66 17.06
C ASP A 250 4.53 -17.85 16.38
N VAL A 251 5.24 -18.41 15.40
CA VAL A 251 4.75 -19.52 14.57
C VAL A 251 4.55 -20.78 15.41
N ALA A 252 5.43 -21.03 16.38
CA ALA A 252 5.44 -22.30 17.11
C ALA A 252 4.30 -22.38 18.14
N PHE A 253 3.94 -21.24 18.75
CA PHE A 253 2.80 -21.19 19.67
C PHE A 253 1.47 -20.81 19.02
N GLY A 254 1.47 -20.41 17.75
CA GLY A 254 0.24 -19.95 17.10
C GLY A 254 -0.30 -18.68 17.77
N GLN A 255 0.57 -17.69 17.99
CA GLN A 255 0.21 -16.46 18.69
C GLN A 255 0.84 -15.23 18.06
N LEU A 256 0.14 -14.12 18.13
CA LEU A 256 0.71 -12.78 18.03
C LEU A 256 1.00 -12.29 19.44
N HIS A 257 2.23 -11.85 19.70
CA HIS A 257 2.62 -11.18 20.94
C HIS A 257 2.61 -9.66 20.75
N ILE A 258 2.03 -8.93 21.70
CA ILE A 258 1.89 -7.48 21.65
C ILE A 258 2.73 -6.84 22.76
N PHE A 259 3.59 -5.91 22.39
CA PHE A 259 4.47 -5.17 23.29
C PHE A 259 4.27 -3.67 23.13
N TYR A 260 4.46 -2.89 24.19
CA TYR A 260 4.62 -1.45 24.04
C TYR A 260 5.92 -1.12 23.30
N ALA A 261 5.84 -0.33 22.23
CA ALA A 261 6.99 -0.03 21.39
C ALA A 261 8.10 0.74 22.13
N ASP A 262 7.73 1.58 23.10
CA ASP A 262 8.64 2.43 23.86
C ASP A 262 9.47 1.64 24.89
N SER A 263 8.81 0.78 25.65
CA SER A 263 9.31 0.15 26.86
C SER A 263 9.59 -1.34 26.71
N GLY A 264 9.06 -1.99 25.66
CA GLY A 264 9.17 -3.43 25.44
C GLY A 264 8.45 -4.30 26.46
N ARG A 265 7.57 -3.70 27.28
CA ARG A 265 6.71 -4.45 28.20
C ARG A 265 5.64 -5.21 27.39
N TYR A 266 5.43 -6.46 27.77
CA TYR A 266 4.39 -7.31 27.20
C TYR A 266 2.99 -6.83 27.65
N VAL A 267 2.03 -6.85 26.72
CA VAL A 267 0.66 -6.35 26.94
C VAL A 267 -0.33 -7.51 26.95
N PHE A 268 -0.43 -8.24 25.84
CA PHE A 268 -1.29 -9.43 25.68
C PHE A 268 -0.87 -10.23 24.43
N SER A 269 -1.52 -11.37 24.21
CA SER A 269 -1.38 -12.17 22.99
C SER A 269 -2.73 -12.44 22.33
N ILE A 270 -2.70 -12.64 21.01
CA ILE A 270 -3.86 -13.04 20.20
C ILE A 270 -3.55 -14.40 19.57
N ALA A 271 -4.41 -15.39 19.79
CA ALA A 271 -4.27 -16.70 19.17
C ALA A 271 -4.56 -16.62 17.66
N VAL A 272 -3.61 -17.05 16.85
CA VAL A 272 -3.72 -17.16 15.38
C VAL A 272 -2.95 -18.40 14.95
N PRO A 273 -3.49 -19.32 14.14
CA PRO A 273 -2.72 -20.48 13.69
C PRO A 273 -1.42 -20.08 12.98
N SER A 274 -0.31 -20.67 13.43
CA SER A 274 1.06 -20.57 12.87
C SER A 274 1.38 -19.29 12.09
N PRO A 275 1.33 -18.10 12.73
CA PRO A 275 1.34 -16.82 12.06
C PRO A 275 2.72 -16.52 11.48
N VAL A 276 2.79 -16.01 10.25
CA VAL A 276 4.05 -15.79 9.52
C VAL A 276 4.33 -14.31 9.31
N GLN A 277 3.36 -13.57 8.77
CA GLN A 277 3.45 -12.12 8.58
C GLN A 277 2.22 -11.46 9.22
N VAL A 278 2.42 -10.25 9.74
CA VAL A 278 1.36 -9.39 10.28
C VAL A 278 1.48 -8.01 9.65
N VAL A 279 0.35 -7.41 9.24
CA VAL A 279 0.29 -6.08 8.65
C VAL A 279 -0.96 -5.34 9.14
N PHE A 280 -0.80 -4.08 9.53
CA PHE A 280 -1.93 -3.20 9.80
C PHE A 280 -2.50 -2.66 8.48
N PRO A 281 -3.84 -2.69 8.30
CA PRO A 281 -4.50 -1.99 7.21
C PRO A 281 -4.03 -0.53 7.10
N SER A 282 -3.78 -0.11 5.86
CA SER A 282 -3.27 1.19 5.47
C SER A 282 -4.14 2.36 5.96
N ARG A 283 -5.46 2.16 6.01
CA ARG A 283 -6.43 3.15 6.52
C ARG A 283 -6.16 3.59 7.96
N TYR A 284 -5.53 2.74 8.79
CA TYR A 284 -5.22 3.08 10.17
C TYR A 284 -4.00 4.01 10.30
N PHE A 285 -3.25 4.23 9.23
CA PHE A 285 -2.13 5.19 9.18
C PHE A 285 -2.56 6.56 8.64
N GLY A 286 -3.87 6.82 8.54
CA GLY A 286 -4.41 8.12 8.17
C GLY A 286 -4.06 9.23 9.17
N PRO A 287 -4.21 10.51 8.77
CA PRO A 287 -3.93 11.64 9.66
C PRO A 287 -4.88 11.66 10.86
N ILE A 288 -4.33 11.94 12.05
CA ILE A 288 -5.08 12.06 13.30
C ILE A 288 -5.39 13.54 13.54
N SER A 289 -6.67 13.85 13.76
CA SER A 289 -7.12 15.22 14.02
C SER A 289 -7.05 15.57 15.50
N GLU A 290 -6.60 16.79 15.83
CA GLU A 290 -6.59 17.31 17.21
C GLU A 290 -7.81 18.22 17.46
N PRO A 291 -8.35 18.25 18.70
CA PRO A 291 -7.90 17.55 19.89
C PRO A 291 -8.46 16.12 20.06
N ALA A 292 -9.33 15.70 19.13
CA ALA A 292 -9.95 14.39 19.16
C ALA A 292 -10.13 13.83 17.74
N SER A 293 -10.01 12.52 17.61
CA SER A 293 -10.22 11.78 16.36
C SER A 293 -11.13 10.59 16.60
N PHE A 294 -11.89 10.20 15.58
CA PHE A 294 -12.64 8.95 15.61
C PHE A 294 -11.69 7.78 15.35
N PHE A 295 -11.76 6.76 16.19
CA PHE A 295 -11.03 5.50 16.00
C PHE A 295 -12.03 4.36 15.90
N GLU A 296 -11.90 3.57 14.83
CA GLU A 296 -12.62 2.32 14.67
C GLU A 296 -11.90 1.16 15.36
N MET A 297 -12.58 0.02 15.51
CA MET A 297 -11.96 -1.19 16.05
C MET A 297 -10.75 -1.58 15.20
N PRO A 298 -9.53 -1.61 15.75
CA PRO A 298 -8.35 -1.92 14.95
C PRO A 298 -8.34 -3.40 14.60
N TYR A 299 -7.91 -3.71 13.39
CA TYR A 299 -7.70 -5.07 12.90
C TYR A 299 -6.29 -5.23 12.34
N VAL A 300 -5.83 -6.47 12.22
CA VAL A 300 -4.57 -6.80 11.55
C VAL A 300 -4.78 -7.94 10.56
N TYR A 301 -4.13 -7.85 9.40
CA TYR A 301 -3.97 -8.98 8.51
C TYR A 301 -2.87 -9.90 9.04
N VAL A 302 -3.11 -11.21 9.03
CA VAL A 302 -2.15 -12.20 9.50
C VAL A 302 -2.12 -13.38 8.52
N THR A 303 -0.96 -13.70 7.98
CA THR A 303 -0.78 -14.91 7.16
C THR A 303 -0.40 -16.10 8.05
N SER A 304 -0.84 -17.29 7.65
CA SER A 304 -0.59 -18.53 8.38
C SER A 304 0.12 -19.56 7.51
N LYS A 305 1.11 -20.22 8.12
CA LYS A 305 1.96 -21.22 7.47
C LYS A 305 1.27 -22.55 7.25
N GLU A 306 0.52 -23.03 8.24
CA GLU A 306 0.10 -24.44 8.29
C GLU A 306 -1.19 -24.73 7.53
N ASP A 307 -2.15 -23.80 7.61
CA ASP A 307 -3.44 -23.92 6.93
C ASP A 307 -3.50 -23.10 5.62
N GLY A 308 -2.43 -22.38 5.28
CA GLY A 308 -2.36 -21.55 4.08
C GLY A 308 -3.28 -20.33 4.08
N MET A 309 -3.81 -19.95 5.24
CA MET A 309 -4.83 -18.92 5.36
C MET A 309 -4.24 -17.53 5.57
N THR A 310 -5.00 -16.53 5.17
CA THR A 310 -4.87 -15.17 5.69
C THR A 310 -6.09 -14.86 6.54
N TYR A 311 -5.86 -14.20 7.68
CA TYR A 311 -6.88 -13.82 8.64
C TYR A 311 -6.93 -12.31 8.79
N LEU A 312 -8.13 -11.78 9.04
CA LEU A 312 -8.34 -10.45 9.59
C LEU A 312 -8.72 -10.61 11.06
N VAL A 313 -7.85 -10.14 11.95
CA VAL A 313 -7.91 -10.44 13.38
C VAL A 313 -8.12 -9.13 14.16
N PRO A 314 -9.12 -9.05 15.07
CA PRO A 314 -9.29 -7.90 15.94
C PRO A 314 -8.02 -7.64 16.77
N PHE A 315 -7.47 -6.44 16.71
CA PHE A 315 -6.28 -6.02 17.45
C PHE A 315 -6.67 -5.47 18.83
N VAL A 316 -7.25 -6.32 19.67
CA VAL A 316 -7.75 -5.94 20.99
C VAL A 316 -7.52 -7.05 22.01
N ALA A 317 -7.22 -6.67 23.24
CA ALA A 317 -6.98 -7.59 24.35
C ALA A 317 -8.20 -8.50 24.57
N PRO A 318 -8.02 -9.81 24.77
CA PRO A 318 -9.12 -10.73 25.08
C PRO A 318 -9.88 -10.30 26.34
N ALA A 319 -11.20 -10.49 26.37
CA ALA A 319 -12.08 -10.01 27.44
C ALA A 319 -11.92 -10.75 28.80
N THR A 320 -10.91 -11.60 28.96
CA THR A 320 -10.67 -12.38 30.17
C THR A 320 -9.17 -12.49 30.42
N ALA A 321 -8.57 -11.45 30.98
CA ALA A 321 -7.22 -11.49 31.54
C ALA A 321 -7.30 -11.62 33.07
N SER A 322 -8.03 -12.62 33.55
CA SER A 322 -8.00 -13.06 34.95
C SER A 322 -7.30 -14.41 35.03
N SER A 323 -6.04 -14.37 35.47
CA SER A 323 -5.09 -15.47 35.73
C SER A 323 -4.26 -15.97 34.54
N VAL A 324 -2.94 -15.80 34.67
CA VAL A 324 -1.88 -16.00 33.66
C VAL A 324 -1.17 -17.35 33.85
N HIS A 325 -1.85 -18.38 34.39
CA HIS A 325 -1.17 -19.62 34.79
C HIS A 325 -1.69 -20.93 34.20
N GLU A 326 -2.66 -20.91 33.29
CA GLU A 326 -3.05 -22.13 32.57
C GLU A 326 -2.44 -22.20 31.18
N PHE A 327 -1.48 -23.12 31.03
CA PHE A 327 -0.72 -23.42 29.82
C PHE A 327 -1.53 -24.07 28.69
N ASN A 328 -2.87 -24.05 28.76
CA ASN A 328 -3.71 -24.57 27.68
C ASN A 328 -5.08 -23.91 27.65
N PRO A 329 -5.21 -22.69 27.10
CA PRO A 329 -6.50 -22.03 27.04
C PRO A 329 -7.14 -22.43 25.71
N THR A 330 -8.19 -23.24 25.80
CA THR A 330 -9.28 -23.22 24.82
C THR A 330 -9.94 -21.84 24.89
N TYR A 331 -9.27 -20.84 24.31
CA TYR A 331 -9.77 -19.47 24.25
C TYR A 331 -11.12 -19.45 23.53
N PRO A 332 -12.14 -18.76 24.07
CA PRO A 332 -13.34 -18.45 23.31
C PRO A 332 -12.89 -17.66 22.07
N ARG A 333 -13.00 -18.28 20.88
CA ARG A 333 -12.63 -17.68 19.60
C ARG A 333 -13.43 -16.38 19.43
N ARG A 334 -12.81 -15.23 19.67
CA ARG A 334 -13.24 -14.00 18.99
C ARG A 334 -13.19 -14.28 17.48
N SER A 335 -14.14 -13.74 16.73
CA SER A 335 -14.28 -13.98 15.30
C SER A 335 -13.03 -13.51 14.54
N THR A 336 -12.09 -14.43 14.31
CA THR A 336 -11.05 -14.25 13.31
C THR A 336 -11.70 -14.45 11.96
N TYR A 337 -11.70 -13.42 11.13
CA TYR A 337 -12.33 -13.48 9.82
C TYR A 337 -11.36 -14.08 8.81
N SER A 338 -11.78 -15.15 8.14
CA SER A 338 -10.99 -15.73 7.06
C SER A 338 -10.96 -14.78 5.87
N VAL A 339 -9.77 -14.31 5.50
CA VAL A 339 -9.58 -13.48 4.31
C VAL A 339 -9.54 -14.35 3.05
N THR A 340 -8.87 -15.49 3.14
CA THR A 340 -8.73 -16.47 2.06
C THR A 340 -9.50 -17.74 2.37
N ARG A 341 -9.60 -18.64 1.38
CA ARG A 341 -10.07 -20.02 1.59
C ARG A 341 -8.90 -20.92 1.99
N PRO A 342 -9.15 -21.98 2.78
CA PRO A 342 -8.11 -22.95 3.11
C PRO A 342 -7.75 -23.69 1.83
N ILE A 343 -6.46 -23.75 1.53
CA ILE A 343 -5.93 -24.52 0.41
C ILE A 343 -5.01 -25.58 1.02
N PRO A 344 -5.39 -26.87 0.97
CA PRO A 344 -4.58 -27.94 1.56
C PRO A 344 -3.18 -27.93 0.99
N MET A 345 -2.15 -28.11 1.83
CA MET A 345 -0.73 -28.14 1.45
C MET A 345 -0.17 -26.80 0.94
N HIS A 346 -0.85 -25.69 1.18
CA HIS A 346 -0.36 -24.35 0.85
C HIS A 346 0.03 -23.58 2.11
N ALA A 347 0.84 -22.53 1.95
CA ALA A 347 1.31 -21.70 3.05
C ALA A 347 1.27 -20.23 2.65
N ALA A 348 0.42 -19.43 3.28
CA ALA A 348 0.41 -17.99 3.06
C ALA A 348 1.65 -17.41 3.74
N SER A 349 2.51 -16.77 2.95
CA SER A 349 3.76 -16.19 3.45
C SER A 349 3.67 -14.69 3.62
N ALA A 350 3.04 -14.01 2.65
CA ALA A 350 2.97 -12.57 2.64
C ALA A 350 1.59 -11.99 2.40
N VAL A 351 1.34 -10.82 2.97
CA VAL A 351 0.15 -10.00 2.75
C VAL A 351 0.55 -8.54 2.65
N TYR A 352 -0.07 -7.82 1.71
CA TYR A 352 0.10 -6.38 1.58
C TYR A 352 -1.18 -5.74 1.06
N GLU A 353 -1.64 -4.68 1.72
CA GLU A 353 -2.80 -3.90 1.27
C GLU A 353 -2.35 -2.70 0.43
N ASN A 354 -2.89 -2.57 -0.78
CA ASN A 354 -2.68 -1.42 -1.65
C ASN A 354 -3.73 -0.33 -1.34
N PRO A 355 -3.38 0.74 -0.61
CA PRO A 355 -4.34 1.81 -0.28
C PRO A 355 -4.87 2.56 -1.49
N SER A 356 -4.13 2.58 -2.61
CA SER A 356 -4.51 3.39 -3.78
C SER A 356 -5.52 2.69 -4.69
N HIS A 357 -5.75 1.40 -4.48
CA HIS A 357 -6.56 0.57 -5.38
C HIS A 357 -7.50 -0.40 -4.65
N ASP A 358 -7.60 -0.32 -3.32
CA ASP A 358 -8.48 -1.16 -2.52
C ASP A 358 -8.25 -2.68 -2.73
N MET A 359 -6.99 -3.04 -3.02
CA MET A 359 -6.58 -4.41 -3.32
C MET A 359 -5.74 -4.98 -2.19
N LEU A 360 -5.97 -6.25 -1.86
CA LEU A 360 -5.11 -7.04 -0.98
C LEU A 360 -4.33 -8.05 -1.82
N LEU A 361 -3.00 -7.97 -1.75
CA LEU A 361 -2.10 -8.95 -2.35
C LEU A 361 -1.73 -9.98 -1.29
N VAL A 362 -1.90 -11.27 -1.62
CA VAL A 362 -1.54 -12.38 -0.74
C VAL A 362 -0.60 -13.32 -1.50
N ALA A 363 0.59 -13.57 -0.94
CA ALA A 363 1.56 -14.51 -1.49
C ALA A 363 1.34 -15.91 -0.93
N ASP A 364 1.32 -16.88 -1.83
CA ASP A 364 1.35 -18.29 -1.52
C ASP A 364 2.75 -18.86 -1.76
N ARG A 365 3.39 -19.26 -0.67
CA ARG A 365 4.77 -19.75 -0.67
C ARG A 365 4.90 -21.06 -1.44
N VAL A 366 4.01 -22.01 -1.21
CA VAL A 366 4.10 -23.36 -1.81
C VAL A 366 3.55 -23.35 -3.23
N GLY A 367 2.44 -22.63 -3.44
CA GLY A 367 1.83 -22.43 -4.75
C GLY A 367 2.68 -21.57 -5.69
N ARG A 368 3.63 -20.78 -5.17
CA ARG A 368 4.50 -19.87 -5.94
C ARG A 368 3.71 -18.89 -6.80
N PHE A 369 2.70 -18.27 -6.20
CA PHE A 369 1.87 -17.25 -6.83
C PHE A 369 1.54 -16.13 -5.85
N VAL A 370 1.12 -14.98 -6.38
CA VAL A 370 0.48 -13.91 -5.62
C VAL A 370 -0.92 -13.74 -6.16
N GLN A 371 -1.90 -13.71 -5.28
CA GLN A 371 -3.30 -13.47 -5.62
C GLN A 371 -3.74 -12.07 -5.21
N THR A 372 -4.73 -11.55 -5.93
CA THR A 372 -5.38 -10.28 -5.65
C THR A 372 -6.78 -10.55 -5.12
N LEU A 373 -7.09 -9.96 -3.97
CA LEU A 373 -8.39 -9.99 -3.31
C LEU A 373 -8.88 -8.55 -3.15
N LEU A 374 -10.19 -8.36 -2.97
CA LEU A 374 -10.70 -7.08 -2.47
C LEU A 374 -10.36 -6.88 -1.00
N THR A 375 -10.10 -5.63 -0.61
CA THR A 375 -9.98 -5.31 0.81
C THR A 375 -11.34 -5.48 1.54
N PRO A 376 -11.34 -6.04 2.77
CA PRO A 376 -12.53 -6.12 3.63
C PRO A 376 -13.28 -4.80 3.80
N PHE A 377 -12.56 -3.70 3.71
CA PHE A 377 -13.01 -2.38 4.13
C PHE A 377 -13.80 -1.62 3.06
N GLU A 378 -13.79 -2.07 1.81
CA GLU A 378 -14.58 -1.48 0.72
C GLU A 378 -15.94 -2.18 0.57
N THR A 379 -15.94 -3.49 0.78
CA THR A 379 -17.15 -4.27 0.62
C THR A 379 -18.06 -4.05 1.83
N ASN A 380 -19.35 -3.78 1.62
CA ASN A 380 -20.40 -4.04 2.63
C ASN A 380 -20.52 -5.55 2.97
N HIS A 381 -19.44 -6.31 2.77
CA HIS A 381 -19.33 -7.69 3.16
C HIS A 381 -19.29 -7.68 4.68
N GLU A 382 -20.43 -8.03 5.27
CA GLU A 382 -20.47 -8.44 6.67
C GLU A 382 -19.31 -9.42 6.87
N ALA A 383 -18.43 -9.12 7.81
CA ALA A 383 -17.21 -9.88 8.06
C ALA A 383 -17.47 -11.40 8.29
N ASP A 384 -18.74 -11.74 8.54
CA ASP A 384 -19.26 -13.09 8.77
C ASP A 384 -19.60 -13.87 7.48
N LYS A 385 -19.58 -13.26 6.29
CA LYS A 385 -20.08 -13.87 5.03
C LYS A 385 -19.03 -14.65 4.21
N GLY A 386 -17.83 -14.83 4.74
CA GLY A 386 -16.83 -15.76 4.21
C GLY A 386 -15.58 -15.08 3.61
N PRO A 387 -14.77 -15.80 2.82
CA PRO A 387 -13.52 -15.30 2.28
C PRO A 387 -13.77 -14.16 1.29
N PHE A 388 -12.91 -13.13 1.33
CA PHE A 388 -13.11 -11.94 0.52
C PHE A 388 -13.06 -12.23 -0.99
N PRO A 389 -13.75 -11.43 -1.83
CA PRO A 389 -13.84 -11.67 -3.25
C PRO A 389 -12.47 -11.77 -3.94
N PHE A 390 -12.20 -12.95 -4.50
CA PHE A 390 -11.03 -13.18 -5.33
C PHE A 390 -11.15 -12.44 -6.66
N ARG A 391 -10.17 -11.60 -6.98
CA ARG A 391 -10.13 -10.81 -8.22
C ARG A 391 -9.32 -11.47 -9.32
N GLY A 392 -8.31 -12.26 -8.95
CA GLY A 392 -7.44 -12.91 -9.90
C GLY A 392 -6.06 -13.19 -9.33
N TYR A 393 -5.18 -13.73 -10.17
CA TYR A 393 -3.79 -13.88 -9.83
C TYR A 393 -3.02 -12.64 -10.29
N PHE A 394 -2.25 -12.06 -9.38
CA PHE A 394 -1.31 -10.99 -9.71
C PHE A 394 -0.14 -11.57 -10.50
N VAL A 395 0.50 -12.63 -9.99
CA VAL A 395 1.54 -13.37 -10.71
C VAL A 395 1.44 -14.85 -10.38
N LYS A 396 1.75 -15.72 -11.35
CA LYS A 396 1.82 -17.18 -11.21
C LYS A 396 3.20 -17.71 -11.57
N ASN A 397 3.49 -18.93 -11.12
CA ASN A 397 4.69 -19.69 -11.50
C ASN A 397 5.97 -18.92 -11.21
N LEU A 398 6.03 -18.29 -10.05
CA LEU A 398 7.25 -17.64 -9.60
C LEU A 398 8.38 -18.67 -9.55
N PRO A 399 9.61 -18.27 -9.91
CA PRO A 399 10.74 -19.20 -9.98
C PRO A 399 11.10 -19.76 -8.60
N ASP A 400 10.74 -19.07 -7.51
CA ASP A 400 10.95 -19.49 -6.13
C ASP A 400 9.75 -19.09 -5.24
N MET A 401 9.79 -19.56 -3.99
CA MET A 401 8.80 -19.35 -2.94
C MET A 401 8.73 -17.87 -2.53
N PRO A 402 7.65 -17.13 -2.84
CA PRO A 402 7.50 -15.75 -2.41
C PRO A 402 7.42 -15.66 -0.89
N GLU A 403 7.99 -14.60 -0.32
CA GLU A 403 8.02 -14.43 1.13
C GLU A 403 7.54 -13.06 1.63
N PHE A 404 7.94 -11.96 1.00
CA PHE A 404 7.47 -10.62 1.36
C PHE A 404 7.02 -9.84 0.14
N ILE A 405 5.92 -9.09 0.29
CA ILE A 405 5.40 -8.16 -0.71
C ILE A 405 5.57 -6.74 -0.18
N LEU A 406 6.07 -5.84 -1.01
CA LEU A 406 6.09 -4.39 -0.75
C LEU A 406 5.60 -3.66 -1.99
N ILE A 407 4.52 -2.89 -1.88
CA ILE A 407 4.16 -1.95 -2.93
C ILE A 407 4.88 -0.64 -2.67
N THR A 408 5.51 -0.11 -3.70
CA THR A 408 6.15 1.20 -3.68
C THR A 408 5.52 2.10 -4.71
N GLN A 409 5.29 3.36 -4.32
CA GLN A 409 5.12 4.41 -5.29
C GLN A 409 6.53 4.78 -5.77
N VAL A 410 6.87 4.44 -7.01
CA VAL A 410 8.09 4.92 -7.66
C VAL A 410 8.11 6.46 -7.67
N GLU A 411 6.94 7.10 -7.68
CA GLU A 411 6.77 8.54 -7.56
C GLU A 411 5.38 8.89 -7.00
N GLN A 412 5.31 9.80 -6.03
CA GLN A 412 4.08 10.52 -5.73
C GLN A 412 3.87 11.54 -6.88
N GLN A 413 3.22 11.11 -7.97
CA GLN A 413 2.94 11.98 -9.12
C GLN A 413 2.14 13.24 -8.74
N SER A 414 1.47 13.26 -7.58
CA SER A 414 0.74 14.43 -7.10
C SER A 414 1.63 15.66 -6.86
N ALA A 415 2.94 15.47 -6.70
CA ALA A 415 3.91 16.57 -6.58
C ALA A 415 4.57 16.94 -7.93
N ILE A 416 4.32 16.18 -9.00
CA ILE A 416 4.88 16.40 -10.33
C ILE A 416 3.81 17.07 -11.19
N PRO A 417 4.00 18.33 -11.64
CA PRO A 417 3.00 18.97 -12.49
C PRO A 417 2.83 18.17 -13.79
N PHE A 418 1.58 17.98 -14.23
CA PHE A 418 1.14 17.06 -15.29
C PHE A 418 1.94 17.08 -16.62
N CYS A 419 2.64 18.17 -16.94
CA CYS A 419 3.43 18.32 -18.17
C CYS A 419 4.94 18.19 -17.96
N TYR A 420 5.39 17.70 -16.81
CA TYR A 420 6.80 17.44 -16.55
C TYR A 420 7.06 15.94 -16.54
N GLU A 421 8.01 15.52 -17.37
CA GLU A 421 8.68 14.23 -17.20
C GLU A 421 9.92 14.46 -16.36
N LEU A 422 10.39 13.38 -15.76
CA LEU A 422 11.55 13.43 -14.92
C LEU A 422 12.75 12.93 -15.73
N ALA A 423 13.66 13.84 -16.05
CA ALA A 423 14.79 13.55 -16.92
C ALA A 423 15.80 12.63 -16.22
N ALA A 424 16.59 11.91 -17.02
CA ALA A 424 17.62 10.98 -16.54
C ALA A 424 18.63 11.56 -15.52
N GLN A 425 18.79 12.89 -15.52
CA GLN A 425 19.66 13.64 -14.61
C GLN A 425 18.99 14.03 -13.28
N GLY A 426 17.77 13.56 -13.01
CA GLY A 426 17.04 13.88 -11.76
C GLY A 426 16.31 15.22 -11.78
N THR A 427 16.31 15.95 -12.90
CA THR A 427 15.61 17.23 -13.05
C THR A 427 14.28 17.04 -13.78
N PHE A 428 13.24 17.74 -13.34
CA PHE A 428 11.99 17.82 -14.11
C PHE A 428 12.24 18.54 -15.44
N ARG A 429 11.96 17.84 -16.53
CA ARG A 429 11.95 18.38 -17.89
C ARG A 429 10.50 18.53 -18.33
N TYR A 430 10.17 19.71 -18.81
CA TYR A 430 8.89 19.94 -19.44
C TYR A 430 8.77 19.11 -20.72
N VAL A 431 7.66 18.37 -20.89
CA VAL A 431 7.36 17.59 -22.09
C VAL A 431 6.52 18.45 -23.03
N PRO A 432 7.10 19.01 -24.10
CA PRO A 432 6.38 19.90 -25.00
C PRO A 432 5.23 19.18 -25.72
N LEU A 433 5.36 17.86 -25.94
CA LEU A 433 4.33 17.04 -26.56
C LEU A 433 3.07 16.89 -25.69
N CYS A 434 3.21 16.80 -24.36
CA CYS A 434 2.06 16.70 -23.46
C CYS A 434 1.27 18.02 -23.42
N ALA A 435 1.99 19.14 -23.36
CA ALA A 435 1.39 20.46 -23.46
C ALA A 435 0.77 20.72 -24.84
N ALA A 436 1.43 20.30 -25.92
CA ALA A 436 0.88 20.39 -27.26
C ALA A 436 -0.38 19.54 -27.39
N ALA A 437 -0.38 18.29 -26.91
CA ALA A 437 -1.56 17.43 -26.92
C ALA A 437 -2.73 18.04 -26.14
N TYR A 438 -2.46 18.70 -25.01
CA TYR A 438 -3.47 19.41 -24.24
C TYR A 438 -4.00 20.65 -24.98
N ILE A 439 -3.12 21.48 -25.53
CA ILE A 439 -3.50 22.65 -26.34
C ILE A 439 -4.34 22.21 -27.54
N TRP A 440 -3.92 21.18 -28.27
CA TRP A 440 -4.66 20.63 -29.39
C TRP A 440 -6.00 20.01 -28.96
N GLY A 441 -6.04 19.30 -27.83
CA GLY A 441 -7.28 18.76 -27.27
C GLY A 441 -8.28 19.87 -26.93
N VAL A 442 -7.83 20.94 -26.26
CA VAL A 442 -8.66 22.12 -25.96
C VAL A 442 -9.13 22.81 -27.23
N LEU A 443 -8.26 22.99 -28.22
CA LEU A 443 -8.63 23.60 -29.51
C LEU A 443 -9.67 22.76 -30.26
N VAL A 444 -9.54 21.43 -30.26
CA VAL A 444 -10.52 20.51 -30.87
C VAL A 444 -11.86 20.59 -30.15
N VAL A 445 -11.88 20.58 -28.82
CA VAL A 445 -13.11 20.72 -28.03
C VAL A 445 -13.77 22.08 -28.30
N MET A 446 -13.01 23.16 -28.29
CA MET A 446 -13.52 24.50 -28.60
C MET A 446 -14.07 24.59 -30.03
N PHE A 447 -13.39 23.99 -31.01
CA PHE A 447 -13.87 23.91 -32.38
C PHE A 447 -15.20 23.14 -32.46
N LEU A 448 -15.32 22.00 -31.78
CA LEU A 448 -16.58 21.23 -31.72
C LEU A 448 -17.72 22.03 -31.09
N VAL A 449 -17.44 22.76 -30.00
CA VAL A 449 -18.43 23.66 -29.37
C VAL A 449 -18.87 24.76 -30.33
N ILE A 450 -17.94 25.40 -31.04
CA ILE A 450 -18.24 26.43 -32.03
C ILE A 450 -19.11 25.86 -33.17
N VAL A 451 -18.77 24.67 -33.68
CA VAL A 451 -19.57 24.00 -34.72
C VAL A 451 -20.99 23.74 -34.23
N VAL A 452 -21.17 23.24 -33.01
CA VAL A 452 -22.50 23.02 -32.42
C VAL A 452 -23.26 24.34 -32.30
N VAL A 453 -22.64 25.40 -31.79
CA VAL A 453 -23.25 26.73 -31.68
C VAL A 453 -23.66 27.26 -33.05
N VAL A 454 -22.80 27.15 -34.07
CA VAL A 454 -23.11 27.59 -35.44
C VAL A 454 -24.28 26.79 -36.03
N LEU A 455 -24.35 25.48 -35.80
CA LEU A 455 -25.46 24.64 -36.23
C LEU A 455 -26.77 25.03 -35.54
N VAL A 456 -26.73 25.31 -34.23
CA VAL A 456 -27.89 25.78 -33.45
C VAL A 456 -28.36 27.14 -33.94
N VAL A 457 -27.45 28.10 -34.12
CA VAL A 457 -27.77 29.44 -34.66
C VAL A 457 -28.35 29.34 -36.07
N ARG A 458 -27.81 28.48 -36.94
CA ARG A 458 -28.37 28.24 -38.28
C ARG A 458 -29.76 27.64 -38.23
N LYS A 459 -30.03 26.69 -37.33
CA LYS A 459 -31.37 26.14 -37.11
C LYS A 459 -32.35 27.19 -36.57
N LEU A 460 -31.93 28.00 -35.60
CA LEU A 460 -32.72 29.12 -35.07
C LEU A 460 -33.03 30.15 -36.14
N ARG A 461 -32.05 30.55 -36.96
CA ARG A 461 -32.28 31.46 -38.09
C ARG A 461 -33.28 30.89 -39.08
N ARG A 462 -33.16 29.59 -39.43
CA ARG A 462 -34.15 28.91 -40.29
C ARG A 462 -35.56 28.94 -39.68
N PHE A 463 -35.67 28.66 -38.38
CA PHE A 463 -36.94 28.77 -37.66
C PHE A 463 -37.51 30.19 -37.68
N VAL A 464 -36.69 31.21 -37.44
CA VAL A 464 -37.12 32.62 -37.48
C VAL A 464 -37.54 33.02 -38.89
N THR A 465 -36.81 32.62 -39.93
CA THR A 465 -37.21 32.90 -41.32
C THR A 465 -38.49 32.19 -41.71
N LEU A 466 -38.72 30.95 -41.25
CA LEU A 466 -39.97 30.21 -41.48
C LEU A 466 -41.15 30.82 -40.71
N ALA A 467 -40.92 31.28 -39.48
CA ALA A 467 -41.92 31.98 -38.69
C ALA A 467 -42.27 33.37 -39.28
N TRP A 468 -41.29 34.05 -39.90
CA TRP A 468 -41.51 35.32 -40.60
C TRP A 468 -42.19 35.13 -41.97
N SER A 469 -41.83 34.10 -42.73
CA SER A 469 -42.48 33.80 -44.01
C SER A 469 -43.92 33.29 -43.82
N GLY A 470 -44.21 32.59 -42.73
CA GLY A 470 -45.58 32.22 -42.34
C GLY A 470 -46.45 33.40 -41.89
N ARG A 471 -45.86 34.57 -41.60
CA ARG A 471 -46.60 35.77 -41.17
C ARG A 471 -47.03 36.69 -42.31
N MET A 472 -46.57 36.46 -43.55
CA MET A 472 -46.96 37.26 -44.73
C MET A 472 -48.07 36.66 -45.60
N THR A 473 -48.60 35.50 -45.23
CA THR A 473 -49.81 34.93 -45.82
C THR A 473 -50.83 34.72 -44.72
N THR A 474 -51.54 35.79 -44.34
CA THR A 474 -53.00 35.86 -44.08
C THR A 474 -53.29 37.24 -43.45
N VAL A 475 -53.28 38.29 -44.27
CA VAL A 475 -54.10 39.47 -44.01
C VAL A 475 -55.11 39.51 -45.15
N GLN A 476 -56.19 38.73 -44.99
CA GLN A 476 -57.41 39.00 -45.73
C GLN A 476 -58.22 40.07 -44.99
N PRO A 477 -58.86 40.99 -45.73
CA PRO A 477 -59.57 42.12 -45.16
C PRO A 477 -60.81 41.69 -44.40
N PHE A 478 -61.00 42.42 -43.30
CA PHE A 478 -62.13 42.44 -42.41
C PHE A 478 -63.45 42.66 -43.19
N GLU A 479 -64.31 41.65 -43.26
CA GLU A 479 -65.73 41.84 -43.62
C GLU A 479 -66.55 41.71 -42.34
N MET A 480 -67.17 42.84 -41.94
CA MET A 480 -68.07 42.91 -40.80
C MET A 480 -69.31 42.06 -41.05
N ARG A 481 -69.56 41.07 -40.19
CA ARG A 481 -70.91 40.61 -39.90
C ARG A 481 -71.18 40.62 -38.41
N ASN A 482 -72.34 41.18 -38.10
CA ASN A 482 -72.84 41.53 -36.80
C ASN A 482 -73.08 40.30 -35.90
N ALA A 483 -72.83 40.56 -34.61
CA ALA A 483 -73.57 40.14 -33.43
C ALA A 483 -74.27 38.77 -33.42
N GLU A 484 -73.85 37.89 -32.49
CA GLU A 484 -74.73 37.41 -31.42
C GLU A 484 -73.95 36.64 -30.34
N ASN A 485 -74.09 37.12 -29.11
CA ASN A 485 -74.14 36.42 -27.82
C ASN A 485 -73.07 35.37 -27.45
N ALA A 486 -72.28 35.76 -26.44
CA ALA A 486 -71.47 34.90 -25.58
C ALA A 486 -72.31 33.89 -24.76
N PRO A 487 -71.66 32.81 -24.31
CA PRO A 487 -71.73 32.49 -22.88
C PRO A 487 -70.36 32.19 -22.24
N LEU A 488 -70.08 32.97 -21.21
CA LEU A 488 -69.60 32.63 -19.85
C LEU A 488 -68.52 31.53 -19.65
N ILE A 489 -67.38 32.04 -19.18
CA ILE A 489 -66.35 31.49 -18.29
C ILE A 489 -66.79 30.29 -17.43
N SER A 490 -65.97 29.22 -17.44
CA SER A 490 -65.80 28.33 -16.29
C SER A 490 -64.34 28.31 -15.82
N LYS A 491 -64.16 28.65 -14.54
CA LYS A 491 -62.94 28.56 -13.72
C LYS A 491 -62.39 27.13 -13.64
N GLN A 492 -61.08 27.07 -13.35
CA GLN A 492 -60.28 26.03 -12.65
C GLN A 492 -59.12 25.52 -13.51
N GLY A 493 -57.87 25.45 -13.02
CA GLY A 493 -57.38 25.69 -11.68
C GLY A 493 -55.85 25.70 -11.64
N ALA A 494 -55.34 26.46 -10.69
CA ALA A 494 -53.97 26.42 -10.23
C ALA A 494 -53.62 25.06 -9.59
N ARG A 495 -52.37 24.63 -9.77
CA ARG A 495 -51.54 23.74 -8.93
C ARG A 495 -50.21 23.59 -9.67
N GLY A 496 -49.02 23.78 -9.12
CA GLY A 496 -48.57 23.91 -7.73
C GLY A 496 -47.16 23.31 -7.69
N TYR A 497 -46.18 24.09 -7.24
CA TYR A 497 -44.88 23.59 -6.80
C TYR A 497 -45.06 22.71 -5.56
N GLY A 498 -44.28 21.62 -5.45
CA GLY A 498 -44.30 20.74 -4.28
C GLY A 498 -43.09 19.80 -4.23
N THR A 499 -42.15 20.17 -3.36
CA THR A 499 -41.28 19.39 -2.45
C THR A 499 -41.31 17.85 -2.43
N GLN A 500 -40.09 17.31 -2.31
CA GLN A 500 -39.60 16.14 -1.53
C GLN A 500 -40.30 14.77 -1.63
N SER A 501 -39.48 13.79 -1.99
CA SER A 501 -39.23 12.58 -1.18
C SER A 501 -37.78 12.17 -1.34
#